data_AF-A0A2D7Q452-F1
#
_entry.id   AF-A0A2D7Q452-F1
#
_cell.length_a   1.000
_cell.length_b   1.000
_cell.length_c   1.000
_cell.angle_alpha   90.00
_cell.angle_beta   90.00
_cell.angle_gamma   90.00
#
_symmetry.space_group_name_H-M   'P 1'
#
loop_
_entity.id
_entity.type
_entity.pdbx_description
1 polymer ?
#
loop_
_entity_poly.entity_id
_entity_poly.type
_entity_poly.pdbx_seq_one_letter_code
_entity_poly.pdbx_strand_id
1 'polypeptide(L)'
;MVRKKITATTDNSKWEAPVRKKFRKPRKPMTEEQRAAASERLAKARAVRAAKNPEYGLSGIHTSLRELDEEHQLHPDKVKQWIKTQKSYATSERASVRQNVKGASSKLAMHEGYVRNMQYYLKNGDWIDMFYGEYMQNKINSSCKALAYYWYGPKKGEPKRDIDTFYPDLGCVWTKEMALGE
;
A
#
# COMPACT_ATOMS: atom_id res chain seq x y z
N MET A 1 -53.01 2.65 20.59
CA MET A 1 -52.79 1.19 20.44
C MET A 1 -51.57 0.81 21.28
N VAL A 2 -51.76 0.16 22.42
CA VAL A 2 -50.69 -0.09 23.41
C VAL A 2 -49.84 -1.28 22.94
N ARG A 3 -48.52 -1.10 22.80
CA ARG A 3 -47.59 -2.17 22.37
C ARG A 3 -47.48 -3.23 23.48
N LYS A 4 -47.99 -4.44 23.23
CA LYS A 4 -47.78 -5.59 24.15
C LYS A 4 -46.30 -5.96 24.14
N LYS A 5 -45.66 -5.86 25.32
CA LYS A 5 -44.27 -6.26 25.52
C LYS A 5 -44.24 -7.79 25.67
N ILE A 6 -43.80 -8.49 24.63
CA ILE A 6 -43.63 -9.94 24.68
C ILE A 6 -42.34 -10.22 25.46
N THR A 7 -42.46 -10.64 26.71
CA THR A 7 -41.34 -11.17 27.49
C THR A 7 -41.23 -12.66 27.19
N ALA A 8 -40.22 -13.05 26.42
CA ALA A 8 -39.92 -14.47 26.21
C ALA A 8 -39.40 -15.06 27.53
N THR A 9 -40.22 -15.87 28.20
CA THR A 9 -39.81 -16.67 29.35
C THR A 9 -39.21 -17.97 28.83
N THR A 10 -37.99 -17.91 28.30
CA THR A 10 -37.25 -19.13 27.94
C THR A 10 -36.53 -19.61 29.21
N ASP A 11 -36.99 -20.72 29.78
CA ASP A 11 -36.31 -21.33 30.93
C ASP A 11 -35.03 -22.03 30.45
N ASN A 12 -33.89 -21.39 30.73
CA ASN A 12 -32.56 -21.88 30.40
C ASN A 12 -31.95 -22.76 31.52
N SER A 13 -32.76 -23.20 32.49
CA SER A 13 -32.32 -23.96 33.67
C SER A 13 -31.62 -25.29 33.37
N LYS A 14 -31.84 -25.87 32.18
CA LYS A 14 -31.20 -27.11 31.71
C LYS A 14 -30.03 -26.89 30.75
N TRP A 15 -29.60 -25.64 30.55
CA TRP A 15 -28.45 -25.36 29.69
C TRP A 15 -27.14 -25.63 30.44
N GLU A 16 -26.57 -26.82 30.24
CA GLU A 16 -25.20 -27.12 30.66
C GLU A 16 -24.22 -26.68 29.57
N ALA A 17 -23.27 -25.83 29.94
CA ALA A 17 -22.18 -25.48 29.04
C ALA A 17 -21.38 -26.75 28.70
N PRO A 18 -21.16 -27.06 27.41
CA PRO A 18 -20.40 -28.24 27.02
C PRO A 18 -19.02 -28.20 27.67
N VAL A 19 -18.62 -29.30 28.31
CA VAL A 19 -17.33 -29.45 29.00
C VAL A 19 -16.22 -28.95 28.08
N ARG A 20 -15.58 -27.84 28.46
CA ARG A 20 -14.52 -27.20 27.67
C ARG A 20 -13.52 -28.28 27.26
N LYS A 21 -13.42 -28.58 25.95
CA LYS A 21 -12.42 -29.52 25.41
C LYS A 21 -11.07 -29.16 26.01
N LYS A 22 -10.42 -30.13 26.66
CA LYS A 22 -9.11 -29.98 27.32
C LYS A 22 -8.19 -29.11 26.46
N PHE A 23 -7.72 -28.00 27.01
CA PHE A 23 -6.80 -27.10 26.33
C PHE A 23 -5.62 -27.92 25.79
N ARG A 24 -5.45 -27.96 24.46
CA ARG A 24 -4.32 -28.69 23.86
C ARG A 24 -3.04 -27.94 24.24
N LYS A 25 -2.06 -28.66 24.79
CA LYS A 25 -0.75 -28.07 25.12
C LYS A 25 -0.17 -27.42 23.85
N PRO A 26 0.38 -26.19 23.95
CA PRO A 26 1.05 -25.57 22.83
C PRO A 26 2.24 -26.43 22.40
N ARG A 27 2.50 -26.49 21.09
CA ARG A 27 3.65 -27.24 20.55
C ARG A 27 4.94 -26.66 21.14
N LYS A 28 5.90 -27.54 21.47
CA LYS A 28 7.24 -27.11 21.88
C LYS A 28 7.87 -26.27 20.75
N PRO A 29 8.56 -25.16 21.08
CA PRO A 29 9.29 -24.41 20.08
C PRO A 29 10.36 -25.29 19.42
N MET A 30 10.65 -25.00 18.16
CA MET A 30 11.64 -25.74 17.37
C MET A 30 13.03 -25.55 17.97
N THR A 31 13.81 -26.63 18.11
CA THR A 31 15.23 -26.55 18.48
C THR A 31 16.04 -25.85 17.39
N GLU A 32 17.22 -25.34 17.71
CA GLU A 32 18.06 -24.59 16.76
C GLU A 32 18.46 -25.44 15.55
N GLU A 33 18.84 -26.70 15.77
CA GLU A 33 19.17 -27.68 14.72
C GLU A 33 17.97 -27.95 13.80
N GLN A 34 16.78 -28.11 14.37
CA GLN A 34 15.55 -28.30 13.61
C GLN A 34 15.21 -27.05 12.79
N ARG A 35 15.46 -25.85 13.32
CA ARG A 35 15.25 -24.58 12.61
C ARG A 35 16.21 -24.42 11.44
N ALA A 36 17.48 -24.82 11.61
CA ALA A 36 18.47 -24.85 10.52
C ALA A 36 18.08 -25.86 9.44
N ALA A 37 17.72 -27.09 9.80
CA ALA A 37 17.26 -28.09 8.84
C ALA A 37 15.98 -27.63 8.08
N ALA A 38 15.08 -26.91 8.75
CA ALA A 38 13.92 -26.32 8.12
C ALA A 38 14.26 -25.17 7.17
N SER A 39 15.22 -24.30 7.52
CA SER A 39 15.66 -23.21 6.64
C SER A 39 16.33 -23.75 5.37
N GLU A 40 17.14 -24.80 5.48
CA GLU A 40 17.76 -25.49 4.34
C GLU A 40 16.71 -26.14 3.41
N ARG A 41 15.71 -26.83 3.99
CA ARG A 41 14.60 -27.41 3.22
C ARG A 41 13.81 -26.34 2.47
N LEU A 42 13.56 -25.20 3.12
CA LEU A 42 12.89 -24.05 2.49
C LEU A 42 13.75 -23.42 1.38
N ALA A 43 15.07 -23.34 1.56
CA ALA A 43 15.97 -22.84 0.53
C ALA A 43 15.95 -23.73 -0.73
N LYS A 44 16.04 -25.05 -0.56
CA LYS A 44 15.89 -26.02 -1.66
C LYS A 44 14.54 -25.87 -2.36
N ALA A 45 13.46 -25.75 -1.60
CA ALA A 45 12.12 -25.55 -2.17
C ALA A 45 11.98 -24.23 -2.93
N ARG A 46 12.61 -23.14 -2.46
CA ARG A 46 12.65 -21.85 -3.17
C ARG A 46 13.44 -21.96 -4.48
N ALA A 47 14.59 -22.63 -4.48
CA ALA A 47 15.40 -22.86 -5.68
C ALA A 47 14.63 -23.66 -6.75
N VAL A 48 13.96 -24.75 -6.35
CA VAL A 48 13.13 -25.54 -7.29
C VAL A 48 11.99 -24.71 -7.88
N ARG A 49 11.36 -23.83 -7.09
CA ARG A 49 10.30 -22.95 -7.59
C ARG A 49 10.84 -21.85 -8.51
N ALA A 50 12.02 -21.31 -8.23
CA ALA A 50 12.68 -20.33 -9.09
C ALA A 50 13.07 -20.93 -10.44
N ALA A 51 13.58 -22.16 -10.46
CA ALA A 51 13.90 -22.86 -11.70
C ALA A 51 12.64 -23.17 -12.54
N LYS A 52 11.50 -23.44 -11.90
CA LYS A 52 10.24 -23.74 -12.60
C LYS A 52 9.49 -22.51 -13.09
N ASN A 53 9.69 -21.36 -12.44
CA ASN A 53 9.01 -20.12 -12.80
C ASN A 53 10.04 -18.97 -12.84
N PRO A 54 10.39 -18.45 -14.02
CA PRO A 54 11.32 -17.33 -14.15
C PRO A 54 10.80 -16.05 -13.47
N GLU A 55 9.48 -15.93 -13.24
CA GLU A 55 8.88 -14.82 -12.48
C GLU A 55 8.75 -15.09 -10.96
N TYR A 56 9.32 -16.18 -10.45
CA TYR A 56 9.17 -16.54 -9.03
C TYR A 56 9.78 -15.46 -8.11
N GLY A 57 8.92 -14.83 -7.31
CA GLY A 57 9.31 -13.70 -6.43
C GLY A 57 9.02 -12.32 -7.03
N LEU A 58 8.67 -12.24 -8.32
CA LEU A 58 8.31 -11.02 -9.03
C LEU A 58 6.79 -10.81 -9.16
N SER A 59 5.97 -11.75 -8.66
CA SER A 59 4.50 -11.68 -8.74
C SER A 59 3.89 -10.50 -7.97
N GLY A 60 4.65 -9.86 -7.09
CA GLY A 60 4.24 -8.67 -6.36
C GLY A 60 4.71 -7.36 -6.98
N ILE A 61 5.46 -7.42 -8.10
CA ILE A 61 6.03 -6.27 -8.80
C ILE A 61 5.43 -6.19 -10.20
N HIS A 62 4.84 -5.04 -10.53
CA HIS A 62 4.28 -4.76 -11.84
C HIS A 62 5.32 -4.88 -12.95
N THR A 63 4.92 -5.37 -14.12
CA THR A 63 5.82 -5.64 -15.25
C THR A 63 6.67 -4.43 -15.64
N SER A 64 6.09 -3.22 -15.63
CA SER A 64 6.80 -1.96 -15.97
C SER A 64 7.96 -1.60 -15.02
N LEU A 65 7.98 -2.18 -13.82
CA LEU A 65 8.99 -1.91 -12.80
C LEU A 65 10.12 -2.94 -12.78
N ARG A 66 9.98 -4.04 -13.53
CA ARG A 66 10.96 -5.14 -13.54
C ARG A 66 12.19 -4.83 -14.38
N GLU A 67 12.03 -4.01 -15.41
CA GLU A 67 13.07 -3.63 -16.37
C GLU A 67 13.62 -2.23 -16.11
N LEU A 68 13.30 -1.66 -14.94
CA LEU A 68 13.73 -0.31 -14.58
C LEU A 68 15.21 -0.33 -14.17
N ASP A 69 15.96 0.71 -14.57
CA ASP A 69 17.36 0.86 -14.19
C ASP A 69 17.54 0.96 -12.67
N GLU A 70 18.64 0.42 -12.14
CA GLU A 70 18.92 0.36 -10.69
C GLU A 70 19.06 1.77 -10.10
N GLU A 71 19.58 2.71 -10.89
CA GLU A 71 19.75 4.11 -10.50
C GLU A 71 18.43 4.90 -10.50
N HIS A 72 17.35 4.35 -11.07
CA HIS A 72 16.07 5.03 -11.11
C HIS A 72 15.59 5.43 -9.70
N GLN A 73 15.05 6.64 -9.57
CA GLN A 73 14.64 7.20 -8.28
C GLN A 73 13.57 6.35 -7.57
N LEU A 74 12.66 5.78 -8.36
CA LEU A 74 11.57 4.92 -7.89
C LEU A 74 11.85 3.42 -8.07
N HIS A 75 13.13 3.02 -8.14
CA HIS A 75 13.47 1.60 -8.26
C HIS A 75 12.81 0.78 -7.12
N PRO A 76 12.23 -0.42 -7.40
CA PRO A 76 11.50 -1.21 -6.40
C PRO A 76 12.26 -1.48 -5.12
N ASP A 77 13.59 -1.62 -5.17
CA ASP A 77 14.39 -1.89 -3.98
C ASP A 77 14.53 -0.68 -3.05
N LYS A 78 14.65 0.53 -3.61
CA LYS A 78 14.59 1.78 -2.83
C LYS A 78 13.22 1.92 -2.17
N VAL A 79 12.13 1.65 -2.90
CA VAL A 79 10.76 1.70 -2.37
C VAL A 79 10.53 0.67 -1.25
N LYS A 80 11.06 -0.55 -1.38
CA LYS A 80 11.01 -1.56 -0.31
C LYS A 80 11.73 -1.10 0.96
N GLN A 81 12.88 -0.42 0.83
CA GLN A 81 13.58 0.18 1.96
C GLN A 81 12.74 1.29 2.61
N TRP A 82 12.16 2.18 1.82
CA TRP A 82 11.29 3.25 2.34
C TRP A 82 10.06 2.70 3.07
N ILE A 83 9.43 1.63 2.55
CA ILE A 83 8.32 0.94 3.25
C ILE A 83 8.76 0.46 4.64
N LYS A 84 9.99 -0.06 4.77
CA LYS A 84 10.52 -0.52 6.06
C LYS A 84 10.70 0.65 7.03
N THR A 85 11.31 1.73 6.58
CA THR A 85 11.51 2.95 7.39
C THR A 85 10.17 3.53 7.83
N GLN A 86 9.22 3.68 6.90
CA GLN A 86 7.89 4.25 7.17
C GLN A 86 7.04 3.38 8.12
N LYS A 87 7.17 2.05 8.05
CA LYS A 87 6.55 1.14 9.03
C LYS A 87 7.14 1.29 10.44
N SER A 88 8.43 1.60 10.55
CA SER A 88 9.07 1.91 11.83
C SER A 88 8.45 3.16 12.45
N TYR A 89 8.30 4.23 11.65
CA TYR A 89 7.64 5.46 12.10
C TYR A 89 6.17 5.27 12.45
N ALA A 90 5.42 4.51 11.64
CA ALA A 90 4.03 4.19 11.99
C ALA A 90 3.94 3.46 13.34
N THR A 91 4.93 2.63 13.68
CA THR A 91 4.96 1.92 14.97
C THR A 91 5.27 2.86 16.14
N SER A 92 6.20 3.80 15.97
CA SER A 92 6.48 4.82 16.99
C SER A 92 5.29 5.75 17.19
N GLU A 93 4.67 6.23 16.11
CA GLU A 93 3.50 7.11 16.18
C GLU A 93 2.28 6.39 16.78
N ARG A 94 2.10 5.09 16.55
CA ARG A 94 1.09 4.28 17.27
C ARG A 94 1.29 4.30 18.78
N ALA A 95 2.53 4.29 19.25
CA ALA A 95 2.81 4.45 20.68
C ALA A 95 2.45 5.85 21.18
N SER A 96 2.78 6.89 20.41
CA SER A 96 2.44 8.29 20.73
C SER A 96 0.94 8.58 20.72
N VAL A 97 0.17 7.95 19.82
CA VAL A 97 -1.29 8.01 19.81
C VAL A 97 -1.87 7.41 21.10
N ARG A 98 -1.34 6.28 21.57
CA ARG A 98 -1.76 5.69 22.85
C ARG A 98 -1.42 6.58 24.04
N GLN A 99 -0.39 7.42 23.92
CA GLN A 99 -0.01 8.43 24.91
C GLN A 99 -0.78 9.75 24.75
N ASN A 100 -1.73 9.84 23.81
CA ASN A 100 -2.51 11.04 23.51
C ASN A 100 -1.66 12.28 23.17
N VAL A 101 -0.50 12.07 22.54
CA VAL A 101 0.34 13.18 22.06
C VAL A 101 -0.39 13.94 20.95
N LYS A 102 -0.50 15.26 21.10
CA LYS A 102 -1.19 16.13 20.13
C LYS A 102 -0.58 15.97 18.74
N GLY A 103 -1.43 15.70 17.74
CA GLY A 103 -1.01 15.55 16.34
C GLY A 103 -0.43 14.19 15.95
N ALA A 104 -0.25 13.26 16.90
CA ALA A 104 0.25 11.91 16.61
C ALA A 104 -0.70 11.11 15.70
N SER A 105 -2.02 11.32 15.82
CA SER A 105 -3.01 10.65 14.97
C SER A 105 -2.86 11.03 13.49
N SER A 106 -2.63 12.32 13.21
CA SER A 106 -2.39 12.81 11.85
C SER A 106 -1.09 12.25 11.27
N LYS A 107 0.01 12.26 12.05
CA LYS A 107 1.29 11.69 11.62
C LYS A 107 1.19 10.19 11.33
N LEU A 108 0.49 9.45 12.18
CA LEU A 108 0.22 8.03 11.96
C LEU A 108 -0.53 7.81 10.64
N ALA A 109 -1.59 8.58 10.38
CA ALA A 109 -2.36 8.47 9.15
C ALA A 109 -1.52 8.78 7.90
N MET A 110 -0.61 9.75 7.99
CA MET A 110 0.34 10.07 6.92
C MET A 110 1.27 8.89 6.61
N HIS A 111 1.94 8.33 7.63
CA HIS A 111 2.86 7.21 7.44
C HIS A 111 2.15 5.94 6.94
N GLU A 112 0.98 5.61 7.50
CA GLU A 112 0.18 4.47 7.05
C GLU A 112 -0.35 4.65 5.62
N GLY A 113 -0.78 5.86 5.28
CA GLY A 113 -1.19 6.22 3.93
C GLY A 113 -0.06 6.05 2.92
N TYR A 114 1.13 6.56 3.25
CA TYR A 114 2.30 6.47 2.37
C TYR A 114 2.76 5.02 2.15
N VAL A 115 2.74 4.17 3.20
CA VAL A 115 3.02 2.74 3.07
C VAL A 115 2.04 2.06 2.10
N ARG A 116 0.75 2.39 2.19
CA ARG A 116 -0.27 1.84 1.28
C ARG A 116 -0.04 2.30 -0.17
N ASN A 117 0.29 3.57 -0.38
CA ASN A 117 0.57 4.13 -1.71
C ASN A 117 1.80 3.46 -2.34
N MET A 118 2.89 3.28 -1.59
CA MET A 118 4.08 2.56 -2.06
C MET A 118 3.81 1.09 -2.39
N GLN A 119 2.96 0.41 -1.60
CA GLN A 119 2.53 -0.96 -1.92
C GLN A 119 1.67 -1.03 -3.18
N TYR A 120 0.80 -0.02 -3.39
CA TYR A 120 0.02 0.10 -4.62
C TYR A 120 0.92 0.28 -5.84
N TYR A 121 1.94 1.14 -5.73
CA TYR A 121 2.94 1.35 -6.77
C TYR A 121 3.65 0.05 -7.16
N LEU A 122 4.16 -0.71 -6.18
CA LEU A 122 4.81 -1.99 -6.48
C LEU A 122 3.86 -2.95 -7.21
N LYS A 123 2.56 -2.96 -6.88
CA LYS A 123 1.58 -3.86 -7.48
C LYS A 123 1.15 -3.44 -8.89
N ASN A 124 0.89 -2.15 -9.12
CA ASN A 124 0.24 -1.66 -10.35
C ASN A 124 1.16 -0.82 -11.24
N GLY A 125 2.35 -0.42 -10.77
CA GLY A 125 3.33 0.35 -11.52
C GLY A 125 3.08 1.87 -11.53
N ASP A 126 1.89 2.33 -11.15
CA ASP A 126 1.53 3.76 -11.13
C ASP A 126 1.77 4.38 -9.75
N TRP A 127 2.49 5.50 -9.71
CA TRP A 127 2.74 6.28 -8.49
C TRP A 127 1.60 7.27 -8.26
N ILE A 128 0.96 7.21 -7.10
CA ILE A 128 -0.24 8.02 -6.79
C ILE A 128 0.10 9.25 -5.95
N ASP A 129 1.18 9.20 -5.16
CA ASP A 129 1.46 10.22 -4.16
C ASP A 129 2.09 11.47 -4.78
N MET A 130 1.85 12.65 -4.19
CA MET A 130 2.44 13.91 -4.65
C MET A 130 3.92 14.05 -4.26
N PHE A 131 4.38 13.23 -3.33
CA PHE A 131 5.76 13.22 -2.84
C PHE A 131 6.40 11.84 -2.97
N TYR A 132 7.72 11.80 -3.05
CA TYR A 132 8.50 10.57 -3.06
C TYR A 132 9.79 10.69 -2.23
N GLY A 133 10.39 9.54 -1.94
CA GLY A 133 11.60 9.42 -1.12
C GLY A 133 11.34 8.82 0.26
N GLU A 134 12.41 8.53 0.98
CA GLU A 134 12.35 7.92 2.32
C GLU A 134 11.56 8.76 3.32
N TYR A 135 11.64 10.09 3.22
CA TYR A 135 10.99 11.06 4.11
C TYR A 135 9.97 11.95 3.40
N MET A 136 9.51 11.55 2.20
CA MET A 136 8.60 12.36 1.38
C MET A 136 9.23 13.72 0.99
N GLN A 137 10.54 13.76 0.79
CA GLN A 137 11.30 15.01 0.60
C GLN A 137 11.17 15.61 -0.81
N ASN A 138 10.92 14.77 -1.82
CA ASN A 138 10.89 15.21 -3.20
C ASN A 138 9.44 15.30 -3.69
N LYS A 139 9.13 16.33 -4.47
CA LYS A 139 7.82 16.49 -5.11
C LYS A 139 7.82 15.78 -6.45
N ILE A 140 6.76 15.03 -6.74
CA ILE A 140 6.54 14.46 -8.07
C ILE A 140 5.67 15.41 -8.89
N ASN A 141 5.92 15.44 -10.20
CA ASN A 141 5.07 16.16 -11.15
C ASN A 141 4.11 15.17 -11.81
N SER A 142 2.87 15.60 -11.99
CA SER A 142 1.85 14.80 -12.67
C SER A 142 2.16 14.75 -14.17
N SER A 143 2.03 13.58 -14.77
CA SER A 143 2.10 13.42 -16.23
C SER A 143 0.73 13.01 -16.79
N CYS A 144 0.37 13.58 -17.94
CA CYS A 144 -0.85 13.22 -18.64
C CYS A 144 -0.66 11.86 -19.35
N LYS A 145 -1.46 10.87 -18.96
CA LYS A 145 -1.46 9.54 -19.59
C LYS A 145 -2.46 9.46 -20.75
N ALA A 146 -3.56 10.21 -20.68
CA ALA A 146 -4.57 10.29 -21.72
C ALA A 146 -5.16 11.71 -21.78
N LEU A 147 -5.22 12.28 -22.99
CA LEU A 147 -5.81 13.60 -23.21
C LEU A 147 -7.32 13.54 -23.07
N ALA A 148 -7.88 14.47 -22.30
CA ALA A 148 -9.30 14.74 -22.27
C ALA A 148 -9.63 15.90 -23.21
N TYR A 149 -10.85 15.92 -23.73
CA TYR A 149 -11.34 16.98 -24.61
C TYR A 149 -12.58 17.63 -24.01
N TYR A 150 -12.78 18.92 -24.29
CA TYR A 150 -14.03 19.58 -23.90
C TYR A 150 -15.21 18.99 -24.66
N TRP A 151 -16.20 18.50 -23.89
CA TRP A 151 -17.41 17.89 -24.44
C TRP A 151 -18.44 18.93 -24.94
N TYR A 152 -18.50 20.10 -24.31
CA TYR A 152 -19.47 21.16 -24.58
C TYR A 152 -18.83 22.55 -24.45
N GLY A 153 -19.55 23.58 -24.92
CA GLY A 153 -19.12 24.98 -24.85
C GLY A 153 -18.35 25.47 -26.09
N PRO A 154 -17.82 26.71 -26.04
CA PRO A 154 -17.12 27.33 -27.17
C PRO A 154 -15.81 26.63 -27.52
N LYS A 155 -15.21 25.90 -26.57
CA LYS A 155 -13.95 25.15 -26.72
C LYS A 155 -14.15 23.67 -27.08
N LYS A 156 -15.35 23.28 -27.55
CA LYS A 156 -15.68 21.87 -27.81
C LYS A 156 -14.70 21.25 -28.80
N GLY A 157 -14.14 20.10 -28.43
CA GLY A 157 -13.15 19.39 -29.24
C GLY A 157 -11.70 19.84 -29.02
N GLU A 158 -11.45 20.92 -28.26
CA GLU A 158 -10.09 21.30 -27.86
C GLU A 158 -9.57 20.40 -26.72
N PRO A 159 -8.25 20.11 -26.68
CA PRO A 159 -7.64 19.39 -25.57
C PRO A 159 -7.77 20.18 -24.26
N LYS A 160 -8.31 19.53 -23.23
CA LYS A 160 -8.33 20.08 -21.87
C LYS A 160 -6.96 19.88 -21.24
N ARG A 161 -6.31 20.99 -20.88
CA ARG A 161 -5.01 20.99 -20.20
C ARG A 161 -5.09 21.62 -18.83
N ASP A 162 -4.45 20.98 -17.86
CA ASP A 162 -4.33 21.42 -16.49
C ASP A 162 -2.93 22.00 -16.25
N ILE A 163 -2.86 23.08 -15.47
CA ILE A 163 -1.59 23.77 -15.15
C ILE A 163 -0.70 22.83 -14.31
N ASP A 164 0.61 22.92 -14.50
CA ASP A 164 1.64 22.13 -13.82
C ASP A 164 1.62 20.63 -14.13
N THR A 165 0.93 20.22 -15.20
CA THR A 165 0.93 18.83 -15.70
C THR A 165 1.87 18.69 -16.90
N PHE A 166 2.68 17.65 -16.91
CA PHE A 166 3.53 17.30 -18.05
C PHE A 166 2.72 16.62 -19.15
N TYR A 167 2.82 17.13 -20.36
CA TYR A 167 2.08 16.64 -21.53
C TYR A 167 3.03 16.01 -22.55
N PRO A 168 3.00 14.67 -22.74
CA PRO A 168 3.90 13.97 -23.66
C PRO A 168 3.78 14.40 -25.12
N ASP A 169 2.59 14.86 -25.53
CA ASP A 169 2.34 15.40 -26.88
C ASP A 169 3.08 16.70 -27.15
N LEU A 170 3.29 17.53 -26.12
CA LEU A 170 4.01 18.79 -26.21
C LEU A 170 5.48 18.67 -25.77
N GLY A 171 5.82 17.61 -25.02
CA GLY A 171 7.14 17.42 -24.44
C GLY A 171 7.49 18.42 -23.33
N CYS A 172 6.51 19.18 -22.82
CA CYS A 172 6.71 20.21 -21.81
C CYS A 172 5.64 20.18 -20.72
N VAL A 173 5.91 20.90 -19.64
CA VAL A 173 4.92 21.16 -18.58
C VAL A 173 4.04 22.32 -19.01
N TRP A 174 2.73 22.16 -18.91
CA TRP A 174 1.78 23.21 -19.26
C TRP A 174 1.82 24.34 -18.22
N THR A 175 2.34 25.51 -18.63
CA THR A 175 2.48 26.67 -17.75
C THR A 175 1.23 27.56 -17.78
N LYS A 176 1.14 28.47 -16.80
CA LYS A 176 0.05 29.45 -16.72
C LYS A 176 0.01 30.40 -17.92
N GLU A 177 1.19 30.76 -18.47
CA GLU A 177 1.34 31.62 -19.65
C GLU A 177 0.69 30.98 -20.88
N MET A 178 0.98 29.69 -21.13
CA MET A 178 0.37 28.92 -22.21
C MET A 178 -1.14 28.78 -22.08
N ALA A 179 -1.66 28.75 -20.85
CA ALA A 179 -3.11 28.71 -20.59
C ALA A 179 -3.79 30.05 -20.86
N LEU A 180 -3.09 31.17 -20.67
CA LEU A 180 -3.58 32.53 -20.88
C LEU A 180 -3.38 33.03 -22.32
N GLY A 181 -2.51 32.37 -23.09
CA GLY A 181 -2.20 32.73 -24.48
C GLY A 181 -1.27 33.93 -24.61
N GLU A 182 -0.46 34.18 -23.56
CA GLU A 182 0.61 35.19 -23.54
C GLU A 182 1.95 34.58 -23.95
#